data_AF-A0A8J7RRC1-F1
#
_entry.id   AF-A0A8J7RRC1-F1
#
_cell.length_a   1.000
_cell.length_b   1.000
_cell.length_c   1.000
_cell.angle_alpha   90.00
_cell.angle_beta   90.00
_cell.angle_gamma   90.00
#
_symmetry.space_group_name_H-M   'P 1'
#
loop_
_entity.id
_entity.type
_entity.pdbx_description
1 polymer ?
#
loop_
_entity_poly.entity_id
_entity_poly.type
_entity_poly.pdbx_seq_one_letter_code
_entity_poly.pdbx_strand_id
1 'polypeptide(L)'
;MKKTIALLLAVLTVLLLAVPALALTGYELFTRWEQDGYPEDVTGVFYNTETQCLAILLTDNTEARQKAIRESLTDGDTLTFFPGRYSHAELEAVRDVIAADVENGEPGLVSVSIGWGSSGGYGEEKKDFRVVVKAEKESMAALAEKYADYGDLVAVEEGQAAVDTPADAMETPKERQGLSDWGIIGIAAVVAVLVAVLLTRAIDKSRAKSEIKTRGGNHARRGVGDE
;
A
#
# COMPACT_ATOMS: atom_id res chain seq x y z
N MET A 1 -4.45 -51.22 14.72
CA MET A 1 -5.13 -49.92 14.96
C MET A 1 -4.24 -48.88 15.62
N LYS A 2 -3.55 -49.13 16.75
CA LYS A 2 -2.67 -48.10 17.37
C LYS A 2 -1.44 -47.70 16.52
N LYS A 3 -0.79 -48.66 15.83
CA LYS A 3 0.42 -48.42 15.01
C LYS A 3 0.14 -47.65 13.72
N THR A 4 -0.72 -48.21 12.85
CA THR A 4 -1.99 -47.56 12.48
C THR A 4 -2.06 -46.02 12.44
N ILE A 5 -2.72 -45.54 13.49
CA ILE A 5 -3.02 -44.13 13.76
C ILE A 5 -1.74 -43.33 14.01
N ALA A 6 -0.74 -43.90 14.70
CA ALA A 6 0.52 -43.20 14.95
C ALA A 6 1.30 -42.90 13.65
N LEU A 7 1.27 -43.81 12.68
CA LEU A 7 1.89 -43.62 11.38
C LEU A 7 1.16 -42.54 10.55
N LEU A 8 -0.18 -42.56 10.58
CA LEU A 8 -1.01 -41.53 9.95
C LEU A 8 -0.80 -40.16 10.58
N LEU A 9 -0.66 -40.09 11.91
CA LEU A 9 -0.37 -38.84 12.62
C LEU A 9 1.02 -38.31 12.25
N ALA A 10 2.03 -39.17 12.21
CA ALA A 10 3.38 -38.77 11.83
C ALA A 10 3.45 -38.28 10.38
N VAL A 11 2.78 -38.95 9.45
CA VAL A 11 2.69 -38.53 8.04
C VAL A 11 1.92 -37.21 7.92
N LEU A 12 0.81 -37.03 8.66
CA LEU A 12 0.06 -35.77 8.69
C LEU A 12 0.90 -34.62 9.27
N THR A 13 1.73 -34.89 10.29
CA THR A 13 2.62 -33.89 10.89
C THR A 13 3.73 -33.47 9.92
N VAL A 14 4.33 -34.43 9.20
CA VAL A 14 5.30 -34.14 8.14
C VAL A 14 4.66 -33.39 6.97
N LEU A 15 3.40 -33.72 6.61
CA LEU A 15 2.64 -32.98 5.59
C LEU A 15 2.27 -31.55 6.03
N LEU A 16 1.93 -31.36 7.30
CA LEU A 16 1.63 -30.05 7.90
C LEU A 16 2.90 -29.18 8.02
N LEU A 17 4.06 -29.78 8.26
CA LEU A 17 5.37 -29.11 8.23
C LEU A 17 5.87 -28.88 6.80
N ALA A 18 5.33 -29.61 5.82
CA ALA A 18 5.60 -29.47 4.40
C ALA A 18 4.53 -28.66 3.65
N VAL A 19 3.66 -27.93 4.38
CA VAL A 19 3.02 -26.75 3.80
C VAL A 19 4.19 -25.90 3.32
N PRO A 20 4.38 -25.67 2.01
CA PRO A 20 5.28 -24.60 1.63
C PRO A 20 4.72 -23.40 2.39
N ALA A 21 5.53 -22.80 3.27
CA ALA A 21 5.24 -21.44 3.69
C ALA A 21 4.96 -20.73 2.37
N LEU A 22 3.68 -20.45 2.07
CA LEU A 22 3.29 -19.91 0.79
C LEU A 22 4.07 -18.61 0.74
N ALA A 23 5.12 -18.58 -0.09
CA ALA A 23 5.99 -17.43 -0.17
C ALA A 23 5.07 -16.25 -0.44
N LEU A 24 5.17 -15.23 0.41
CA LEU A 24 4.23 -14.13 0.40
C LEU A 24 4.27 -13.46 -0.98
N THR A 25 3.16 -12.89 -1.41
CA THR A 25 3.23 -11.85 -2.44
C THR A 25 3.86 -10.59 -1.84
N GLY A 26 4.39 -9.69 -2.67
CA GLY A 26 4.92 -8.40 -2.21
C GLY A 26 3.89 -7.59 -1.44
N TYR A 27 2.61 -7.66 -1.82
CA TYR A 27 1.51 -7.00 -1.10
C TYR A 27 1.24 -7.62 0.28
N GLU A 28 1.30 -8.95 0.40
CA GLU A 28 1.16 -9.61 1.70
C GLU A 28 2.36 -9.33 2.60
N LEU A 29 3.57 -9.24 2.05
CA LEU A 29 4.76 -8.81 2.78
C LEU A 29 4.59 -7.38 3.32
N PHE A 30 4.17 -6.44 2.46
CA PHE A 30 3.89 -5.07 2.86
C PHE A 30 2.83 -4.99 3.95
N THR A 31 1.70 -5.68 3.77
CA THR A 31 0.62 -5.72 4.77
C THR A 31 1.11 -6.25 6.11
N ARG A 32 2.00 -7.23 6.08
CA ARG A 32 2.60 -7.78 7.29
C ARG A 32 3.54 -6.79 7.97
N TRP A 33 4.38 -6.07 7.21
CA TRP A 33 5.24 -5.03 7.79
C TRP A 33 4.45 -3.88 8.39
N GLU A 34 3.34 -3.48 7.77
CA GLU A 34 2.42 -2.48 8.33
C GLU A 34 1.77 -2.94 9.65
N GLN A 35 1.59 -4.25 9.85
CA GLN A 35 0.95 -4.81 11.06
C GLN A 35 1.95 -5.17 12.16
N ASP A 36 3.05 -5.81 11.78
CA ASP A 36 4.03 -6.41 12.69
C ASP A 36 5.24 -5.49 12.92
N GLY A 37 5.40 -4.45 12.09
CA GLY A 37 6.57 -3.57 12.06
C GLY A 37 7.52 -3.90 10.90
N TYR A 38 8.22 -2.86 10.46
CA TYR A 38 9.20 -2.94 9.38
C TYR A 38 10.54 -3.51 9.85
N PRO A 39 11.27 -4.25 9.00
CA PRO A 39 12.67 -4.59 9.27
C PRO A 39 13.52 -3.33 9.44
N GLU A 40 14.58 -3.43 10.25
CA GLU A 40 15.47 -2.30 10.58
C GLU A 40 16.07 -1.60 9.35
N ASP A 41 16.28 -2.35 8.25
CA ASP A 41 16.89 -1.84 7.04
C ASP A 41 15.87 -1.28 6.02
N VAL A 42 14.57 -1.34 6.30
CA VAL A 42 13.53 -0.84 5.42
C VAL A 42 13.12 0.58 5.82
N THR A 43 13.15 1.50 4.86
CA THR A 43 12.66 2.87 5.01
C THR A 43 11.15 2.96 4.81
N GLY A 44 10.64 2.23 3.81
CA GLY A 44 9.22 2.22 3.47
C GLY A 44 8.94 1.48 2.17
N VAL A 45 7.66 1.38 1.83
CA VAL A 45 7.18 0.73 0.61
C VAL A 45 6.17 1.65 -0.08
N PHE A 46 6.23 1.74 -1.40
CA PHE A 46 5.23 2.47 -2.20
C PHE A 46 4.87 1.73 -3.47
N TYR A 47 3.74 2.09 -4.07
CA TYR A 47 3.38 1.62 -5.40
C TYR A 47 4.08 2.47 -6.47
N ASN A 48 4.97 1.86 -7.24
CA ASN A 48 5.64 2.53 -8.33
C ASN A 48 4.74 2.54 -9.57
N THR A 49 4.24 3.72 -9.91
CA THR A 49 3.32 3.91 -11.05
C THR A 49 4.00 3.70 -12.40
N GLU A 50 5.33 3.86 -12.49
CA GLU A 50 6.09 3.64 -13.73
C GLU A 50 6.17 2.15 -14.06
N THR A 51 6.40 1.30 -13.05
CA THR A 51 6.53 -0.16 -13.22
C THR A 51 5.26 -0.92 -12.90
N GLN A 52 4.24 -0.24 -12.37
CA GLN A 52 2.99 -0.82 -11.90
C GLN A 52 3.16 -1.91 -10.82
N CYS A 53 4.27 -1.87 -10.09
CA CYS A 53 4.62 -2.85 -9.05
C CYS A 53 5.02 -2.14 -7.74
N LEU A 54 5.16 -2.90 -6.65
CA LEU A 54 5.68 -2.35 -5.40
C LEU A 54 7.17 -2.01 -5.52
N ALA A 55 7.55 -0.95 -4.83
CA ALA A 55 8.91 -0.52 -4.64
C ALA A 55 9.25 -0.50 -3.15
N ILE A 56 10.41 -1.04 -2.80
CA ILE A 56 10.90 -1.08 -1.42
C ILE A 56 12.10 -0.14 -1.30
N LEU A 57 12.07 0.73 -0.30
CA LEU A 57 13.20 1.56 0.05
C LEU A 57 14.06 0.89 1.12
N LEU A 58 15.35 0.75 0.84
CA LEU A 58 16.31 0.12 1.75
C LEU A 58 17.41 1.10 2.14
N THR A 59 17.74 1.16 3.43
CA THR A 59 18.89 1.90 3.94
C THR A 59 20.21 1.23 3.52
N ASP A 60 20.23 -0.10 3.50
CA ASP A 60 21.32 -0.91 2.93
C ASP A 60 20.88 -1.56 1.61
N ASN A 61 20.78 -0.75 0.55
CA ASN A 61 20.26 -1.17 -0.76
C ASN A 61 21.27 -1.98 -1.60
N THR A 62 21.73 -3.12 -1.08
CA THR A 62 22.67 -4.01 -1.77
C THR A 62 21.96 -5.06 -2.63
N GLU A 63 22.61 -5.51 -3.72
CA GLU A 63 22.07 -6.59 -4.55
C GLU A 63 21.77 -7.87 -3.76
N ALA A 64 22.62 -8.20 -2.79
CA ALA A 64 22.43 -9.38 -1.93
C ALA A 64 21.17 -9.25 -1.08
N ARG A 65 20.91 -8.06 -0.51
CA ARG A 65 19.72 -7.82 0.29
C ARG A 65 18.45 -7.81 -0.57
N GLN A 66 18.48 -7.13 -1.71
CA GLN A 66 17.36 -7.16 -2.64
C GLN A 66 17.03 -8.59 -3.06
N LYS A 67 18.06 -9.39 -3.43
CA LYS A 67 17.90 -10.79 -3.81
C LYS A 67 17.25 -11.60 -2.69
N ALA A 68 17.69 -11.44 -1.45
CA ALA A 68 17.11 -12.14 -0.31
C ALA A 68 15.61 -11.83 -0.13
N ILE A 69 15.19 -10.58 -0.35
CA ILE A 69 13.78 -10.20 -0.31
C ILE A 69 13.02 -10.85 -1.48
N ARG A 70 13.54 -10.74 -2.72
CA ARG A 70 12.90 -11.33 -3.91
C ARG A 70 12.69 -12.83 -3.76
N GLU A 71 13.70 -13.57 -3.31
CA GLU A 71 13.64 -15.03 -3.16
C GLU A 71 12.68 -15.48 -2.05
N SER A 72 12.27 -14.57 -1.15
CA SER A 72 11.26 -14.87 -0.12
C SER A 72 9.82 -14.75 -0.59
N LEU A 73 9.60 -14.30 -1.84
CA LEU A 73 8.29 -13.94 -2.38
C LEU A 73 7.94 -14.70 -3.65
N THR A 74 6.64 -14.88 -3.89
CA THR A 74 6.13 -15.52 -5.12
C THR A 74 6.23 -14.61 -6.35
N ASP A 75 6.16 -13.31 -6.16
CA ASP A 75 6.21 -12.26 -7.19
C ASP A 75 7.42 -11.31 -6.98
N GLY A 76 8.46 -11.79 -6.30
CA GLY A 76 9.64 -10.99 -5.94
C GLY A 76 10.35 -10.33 -7.12
N ASP A 77 10.34 -10.97 -8.30
CA ASP A 77 10.94 -10.43 -9.53
C ASP A 77 10.26 -9.14 -10.03
N THR A 78 9.03 -8.85 -9.56
CA THR A 78 8.31 -7.62 -9.88
C THR A 78 8.75 -6.43 -9.03
N LEU A 79 9.48 -6.67 -7.94
CA LEU A 79 9.89 -5.62 -7.02
C LEU A 79 11.00 -4.74 -7.58
N THR A 80 10.80 -3.45 -7.41
CA THR A 80 11.85 -2.44 -7.59
C THR A 80 12.40 -2.00 -6.24
N PHE A 81 13.65 -1.55 -6.22
CA PHE A 81 14.32 -1.15 -5.00
C PHE A 81 14.99 0.20 -5.18
N PHE A 82 14.84 1.07 -4.18
CA PHE A 82 15.44 2.39 -4.15
C PHE A 82 16.22 2.59 -2.85
N PRO A 83 17.26 3.43 -2.85
CA PRO A 83 17.93 3.79 -1.62
C PRO A 83 17.01 4.63 -0.73
N GLY A 84 16.96 4.32 0.55
CA GLY A 84 16.34 5.15 1.59
C GLY A 84 17.40 5.68 2.55
N ARG A 85 17.22 6.90 3.08
CA ARG A 85 18.23 7.51 3.98
C ARG A 85 18.05 7.15 5.44
N TYR A 86 16.80 6.94 5.88
CA TYR A 86 16.45 6.65 7.27
C TYR A 86 15.62 5.38 7.32
N SER A 87 15.80 4.55 8.34
CA SER A 87 14.94 3.39 8.58
C SER A 87 13.51 3.83 8.94
N HIS A 88 12.55 2.95 8.73
CA HIS A 88 11.17 3.22 9.12
C HIS A 88 11.06 3.45 10.64
N ALA A 89 11.84 2.73 11.44
CA ALA A 89 11.89 2.91 12.88
C ALA A 89 12.38 4.30 13.30
N GLU A 90 13.40 4.85 12.62
CA GLU A 90 13.87 6.22 12.86
C GLU A 90 12.79 7.26 12.48
N LEU A 91 12.13 7.05 11.34
CA LEU A 91 11.03 7.91 10.89
C LEU A 91 9.84 7.87 11.85
N GLU A 92 9.47 6.67 12.30
CA GLU A 92 8.39 6.42 13.26
C GLU A 92 8.66 7.06 14.61
N ALA A 93 9.88 6.91 15.16
CA ALA A 93 10.24 7.51 16.44
C ALA A 93 10.07 9.04 16.41
N VAL A 94 10.46 9.71 15.32
CA VAL A 94 10.29 11.16 15.19
C VAL A 94 8.84 11.54 14.89
N ARG A 95 8.15 10.78 14.04
CA ARG A 95 6.71 10.97 13.78
C ARG A 95 5.92 10.94 15.09
N ASP A 96 6.19 10.00 15.98
CA ASP A 96 5.42 9.84 17.23
C ASP A 96 5.64 11.00 18.20
N VAL A 97 6.86 11.54 18.27
CA VAL A 97 7.12 12.76 19.04
C VAL A 97 6.28 13.93 18.51
N ILE A 98 6.24 14.11 17.19
CA ILE A 98 5.48 15.20 16.57
C ILE A 98 3.97 14.92 16.59
N ALA A 99 3.54 13.67 16.53
CA ALA A 99 2.14 13.28 16.63
C ALA A 99 1.57 13.62 18.00
N ALA A 100 2.36 13.46 19.07
CA ALA A 100 1.98 13.94 20.39
C ALA A 100 1.78 15.47 20.42
N ASP A 101 2.57 16.25 19.68
CA ASP A 101 2.36 17.69 19.55
C ASP A 101 1.03 18.02 18.82
N VAL A 102 0.64 17.23 17.81
CA VAL A 102 -0.68 17.35 17.15
C VAL A 102 -1.79 17.11 18.18
N GLU A 103 -1.71 16.01 18.95
CA GLU A 103 -2.70 15.65 19.95
C GLU A 103 -2.81 16.68 21.08
N ASN A 104 -1.69 17.34 21.42
CA ASN A 104 -1.63 18.40 22.41
C ASN A 104 -2.08 19.78 21.86
N GLY A 105 -2.41 19.88 20.58
CA GLY A 105 -2.90 21.10 19.95
C GLY A 105 -1.82 22.15 19.69
N GLU A 106 -0.62 21.70 19.26
CA GLU A 106 0.45 22.60 18.83
C GLU A 106 -0.06 23.62 17.79
N PRO A 107 0.13 24.93 18.02
CA PRO A 107 -0.43 25.96 17.15
C PRO A 107 -0.02 25.85 15.68
N GLY A 108 -1.01 25.79 14.80
CA GLY A 108 -0.84 25.72 13.35
C GLY A 108 -0.20 24.42 12.83
N LEU A 109 0.00 23.42 13.68
CA LEU A 109 0.34 22.07 13.27
C LEU A 109 -0.94 21.32 12.85
N VAL A 110 -1.03 20.93 11.57
CA VAL A 110 -2.23 20.30 11.00
C VAL A 110 -2.15 18.79 11.09
N SER A 111 -1.04 18.20 10.64
CA SER A 111 -0.84 16.76 10.67
C SER A 111 0.63 16.38 10.53
N VAL A 112 0.93 15.12 10.84
CA VAL A 112 2.25 14.52 10.61
C VAL A 112 2.08 13.15 9.97
N SER A 113 2.94 12.81 9.02
CA SER A 113 2.96 11.50 8.35
C SER A 113 4.38 11.07 7.98
N ILE A 114 4.54 9.80 7.60
CA ILE A 114 5.77 9.30 6.97
C ILE A 114 5.49 9.11 5.49
N GLY A 115 6.35 9.63 4.62
CA GLY A 115 6.23 9.42 3.18
C GLY A 115 6.81 10.55 2.35
N TRP A 116 6.12 10.87 1.27
CA TRP A 116 6.46 11.93 0.33
C TRP A 116 5.78 13.26 0.69
N GLY A 117 6.42 14.35 0.30
CA GLY A 117 5.86 15.69 0.42
C GLY A 117 4.93 16.04 -0.74
N SER A 118 4.37 17.25 -0.69
CA SER A 118 3.52 17.79 -1.76
C SER A 118 4.24 17.89 -3.10
N SER A 119 5.58 17.90 -3.10
CA SER A 119 6.42 17.99 -4.30
C SER A 119 7.00 16.63 -4.77
N GLY A 120 6.59 15.53 -4.14
CA GLY A 120 7.10 14.17 -4.40
C GLY A 120 8.03 13.67 -3.30
N GLY A 121 8.77 12.60 -3.59
CA GLY A 121 9.74 12.04 -2.66
C GLY A 121 11.02 12.86 -2.54
N TYR A 122 11.84 12.49 -1.56
CA TYR A 122 13.05 13.21 -1.19
C TYR A 122 14.31 12.54 -1.76
N GLY A 123 15.47 13.18 -1.54
CA GLY A 123 16.78 12.68 -2.02
C GLY A 123 16.98 12.88 -3.53
N GLU A 124 18.12 12.39 -4.03
CA GLU A 124 18.53 12.60 -5.44
C GLU A 124 17.52 12.01 -6.44
N GLU A 125 16.95 10.85 -6.12
CA GLU A 125 15.97 10.16 -6.97
C GLU A 125 14.53 10.63 -6.77
N LYS A 126 14.28 11.54 -5.82
CA LYS A 126 12.93 12.00 -5.42
C LYS A 126 11.96 10.87 -5.07
N LYS A 127 12.47 9.83 -4.43
CA LYS A 127 11.72 8.63 -4.04
C LYS A 127 11.82 8.33 -2.55
N ASP A 128 12.76 8.95 -1.83
CA ASP A 128 13.01 8.71 -0.41
C ASP A 128 11.88 9.25 0.48
N PHE A 129 11.71 8.66 1.67
CA PHE A 129 10.69 9.05 2.64
C PHE A 129 11.25 9.97 3.72
N ARG A 130 10.39 10.85 4.24
CA ARG A 130 10.65 11.72 5.40
C ARG A 130 9.45 11.75 6.33
N VAL A 131 9.64 12.31 7.52
CA VAL A 131 8.54 12.75 8.37
C VAL A 131 8.03 14.08 7.81
N VAL A 132 6.80 14.08 7.30
CA VAL A 132 6.19 15.25 6.66
C VAL A 132 5.24 15.89 7.66
N VAL A 133 5.55 17.13 8.03
CA VAL A 133 4.76 17.97 8.91
C VAL A 133 3.94 18.93 8.05
N LYS A 134 2.63 18.82 8.13
CA LYS A 134 1.71 19.76 7.49
C LYS A 134 1.36 20.86 8.48
N ALA A 135 1.56 22.10 8.05
CA ALA A 135 1.40 23.28 8.87
C ALA A 135 0.56 24.34 8.17
N GLU A 136 -0.15 25.14 8.96
CA GLU A 136 -0.73 26.38 8.47
C GLU A 136 0.38 27.32 7.98
N LYS A 137 0.07 28.07 6.92
CA LYS A 137 1.03 28.95 6.25
C LYS A 137 1.75 29.91 7.20
N GLU A 138 1.02 30.47 8.17
CA GLU A 138 1.55 31.44 9.13
C GLU A 138 2.47 30.80 10.18
N SER A 139 2.33 29.50 10.43
CA SER A 139 3.08 28.75 11.44
C SER A 139 4.27 27.96 10.89
N MET A 140 4.43 27.88 9.56
CA MET A 140 5.49 27.08 8.94
C MET A 140 6.89 27.45 9.44
N ALA A 141 7.20 28.74 9.57
CA ALA A 141 8.54 29.18 10.00
C ALA A 141 8.83 28.76 11.45
N ALA A 142 7.85 28.92 12.35
CA ALA A 142 7.97 28.54 13.75
C ALA A 142 8.11 27.03 13.92
N LEU A 143 7.32 26.24 13.18
CA LEU A 143 7.40 24.78 13.22
C LEU A 143 8.68 24.25 12.56
N ALA A 144 9.16 24.90 11.50
CA ALA A 144 10.46 24.59 10.91
C ALA A 144 11.62 24.85 11.88
N GLU A 145 11.55 25.93 12.66
CA GLU A 145 12.53 26.21 13.72
C GLU A 145 12.41 25.19 14.87
N LYS A 146 11.19 24.89 15.33
CA LYS A 146 10.94 23.91 16.40
C LYS A 146 11.52 22.53 16.09
N TYR A 147 11.42 22.09 14.83
CA TYR A 147 11.87 20.77 14.39
C TYR A 147 13.23 20.78 13.66
N ALA A 148 13.97 21.89 13.72
CA ALA A 148 15.23 22.07 12.98
C ALA A 148 16.30 21.05 13.36
N ASP A 149 16.32 20.57 14.61
CA ASP A 149 17.28 19.58 15.11
C ASP A 149 17.15 18.21 14.42
N TYR A 150 16.00 17.90 13.83
CA TYR A 150 15.82 16.69 13.02
C TYR A 150 16.42 16.82 11.61
N GLY A 151 16.84 18.02 11.21
CA GLY A 151 17.46 18.28 9.92
C GLY A 151 16.62 17.76 8.75
N ASP A 152 17.28 17.09 7.80
CA ASP A 152 16.64 16.57 6.60
C ASP A 152 15.60 15.47 6.88
N LEU A 153 15.50 14.91 8.10
CA LEU A 153 14.55 13.84 8.45
C LEU A 153 13.11 14.36 8.49
N VAL A 154 12.92 15.63 8.88
CA VAL A 154 11.62 16.29 8.95
C VAL A 154 11.50 17.33 7.85
N ALA A 155 10.38 17.30 7.13
CA ALA A 155 10.02 18.32 6.15
C ALA A 155 8.75 19.03 6.60
N VAL A 156 8.83 20.34 6.81
CA VAL A 156 7.66 21.19 7.11
C VAL A 156 7.13 21.77 5.82
N GLU A 157 5.84 21.55 5.56
CA GLU A 157 5.17 21.99 4.34
C GLU A 157 3.79 22.58 4.66
N GLU A 158 3.31 23.47 3.78
CA GLU A 158 1.95 24.01 3.90
C GLU A 158 0.92 22.88 3.77
N GLY A 159 -0.05 22.85 4.68
CA GLY A 159 -1.23 21.99 4.63
C GLY A 159 -2.45 22.74 5.12
N GLN A 160 -3.63 22.28 4.71
CA GLN A 160 -4.90 22.84 5.15
C GLN A 160 -5.54 21.89 6.14
N ALA A 161 -6.05 22.42 7.26
CA ALA A 161 -6.94 21.66 8.13
C ALA A 161 -8.20 21.25 7.35
N ALA A 162 -8.72 20.06 7.64
CA ALA A 162 -10.01 19.64 7.08
C ALA A 162 -11.06 20.69 7.46
N VAL A 163 -11.78 21.20 6.45
CA VAL A 163 -12.88 22.13 6.69
C VAL A 163 -13.99 21.36 7.40
N ASP A 164 -14.36 21.79 8.61
CA ASP A 164 -15.48 21.23 9.37
C ASP A 164 -16.75 21.24 8.52
N THR A 165 -17.09 20.08 7.96
CA THR A 165 -18.37 19.89 7.30
C THR A 165 -19.38 19.51 8.39
N PRO A 166 -20.52 20.21 8.53
CA PRO A 166 -21.46 19.95 9.62
C PRO A 166 -21.93 18.49 9.62
N ALA A 167 -21.94 17.91 10.82
CA ALA A 167 -21.98 16.48 11.15
C ALA A 167 -23.28 15.70 10.81
N ASP A 168 -24.05 16.10 9.80
CA ASP A 168 -25.37 15.52 9.52
C ASP A 168 -25.45 14.71 8.21
N ALA A 169 -24.32 14.24 7.69
CA ALA A 169 -24.29 13.33 6.55
C ALA A 169 -23.40 12.11 6.82
N MET A 170 -24.08 11.00 7.16
CA MET A 170 -23.57 9.63 7.30
C MET A 170 -22.69 9.34 8.52
N GLU A 171 -23.28 8.68 9.52
CA GLU A 171 -22.53 7.91 10.51
C GLU A 171 -21.69 6.84 9.79
N THR A 172 -20.40 7.10 9.63
CA THR A 172 -19.41 6.06 9.34
C THR A 172 -19.04 5.33 10.64
N PRO A 173 -18.93 4.00 10.64
CA PRO A 173 -18.50 3.26 11.82
C PRO A 173 -17.13 3.76 12.29
N LYS A 174 -16.94 3.91 13.61
CA LYS A 174 -15.67 4.26 14.27
C LYS A 174 -14.49 3.52 13.61
N GLU A 175 -13.80 4.22 12.74
CA GLU A 175 -12.57 3.76 12.09
C GLU A 175 -11.44 3.93 13.10
N ARG A 176 -10.66 2.88 13.30
CA ARG A 176 -9.51 2.91 14.21
C ARG A 176 -8.48 3.87 13.61
N GLN A 177 -8.18 4.94 14.34
CA GLN A 177 -7.06 5.83 14.06
C GLN A 177 -5.78 5.01 13.92
N GLY A 178 -5.15 5.13 12.75
CA GLY A 178 -4.03 4.29 12.31
C GLY A 178 -3.98 4.11 10.79
N LEU A 179 -5.01 4.53 10.06
CA LEU A 179 -5.02 4.52 8.60
C LEU A 179 -4.61 5.89 8.06
N SER A 180 -3.36 6.00 7.59
CA SER A 180 -2.86 7.15 6.84
C SER A 180 -3.80 7.48 5.68
N ASP A 181 -4.14 8.76 5.50
CA ASP A 181 -4.96 9.25 4.37
C ASP A 181 -4.32 8.93 2.99
N TRP A 182 -3.04 8.59 2.93
CA TRP A 182 -2.39 8.05 1.72
C TRP A 182 -2.62 6.54 1.53
N GLY A 183 -2.79 5.78 2.61
CA GLY A 183 -3.22 4.39 2.59
C GLY A 183 -4.66 4.22 2.09
N ILE A 184 -5.55 5.17 2.43
CA ILE A 184 -6.94 5.19 1.96
C ILE A 184 -7.01 5.56 0.47
N ILE A 185 -6.23 6.52 -0.02
CA ILE A 185 -6.21 6.86 -1.45
C ILE A 185 -5.63 5.70 -2.28
N GLY A 186 -4.60 5.01 -1.77
CA GLY A 186 -4.07 3.79 -2.39
C GLY A 186 -5.12 2.69 -2.51
N ILE A 187 -5.88 2.42 -1.44
CA ILE A 187 -6.94 1.41 -1.42
C ILE A 187 -8.15 1.83 -2.28
N ALA A 188 -8.57 3.09 -2.24
CA ALA A 188 -9.69 3.59 -3.03
C ALA A 188 -9.38 3.60 -4.54
N ALA A 189 -8.16 3.98 -4.94
CA ALA A 189 -7.72 3.91 -6.33
C ALA A 189 -7.62 2.45 -6.82
N VAL A 190 -7.15 1.53 -5.97
CA VAL A 190 -7.09 0.09 -6.28
C VAL A 190 -8.48 -0.51 -6.43
N VAL A 191 -9.43 -0.16 -5.56
CA VAL A 191 -10.84 -0.60 -5.68
C VAL A 191 -11.48 -0.02 -6.94
N ALA A 192 -11.24 1.26 -7.26
CA ALA A 192 -11.77 1.88 -8.48
C ALA A 192 -11.22 1.22 -9.76
N VAL A 193 -9.92 0.86 -9.78
CA VAL A 193 -9.29 0.15 -10.91
C VAL A 193 -9.80 -1.29 -11.00
N LEU A 194 -9.95 -2.01 -9.88
CA LEU A 194 -10.55 -3.35 -9.86
C LEU A 194 -12.00 -3.33 -10.37
N VAL A 195 -12.80 -2.36 -9.94
CA VAL A 195 -14.19 -2.18 -10.40
C VAL A 195 -14.22 -1.82 -11.89
N ALA A 196 -13.36 -0.91 -12.36
CA ALA A 196 -13.26 -0.56 -13.77
C ALA A 196 -12.88 -1.78 -14.63
N VAL A 197 -11.87 -2.55 -14.22
CA VAL A 197 -11.43 -3.78 -14.90
C VAL A 197 -12.56 -4.82 -14.96
N LEU A 198 -13.28 -5.02 -13.85
CA LEU A 198 -14.43 -5.94 -13.79
C LEU A 198 -15.59 -5.48 -14.69
N LEU A 199 -15.86 -4.17 -14.76
CA LEU A 199 -16.88 -3.61 -15.64
C LEU A 199 -16.50 -3.75 -17.12
N THR A 200 -15.24 -3.48 -17.51
CA THR A 200 -14.78 -3.75 -18.90
C THR A 200 -14.88 -5.23 -19.27
N ARG A 201 -14.48 -6.14 -18.38
CA ARG A 201 -14.59 -7.60 -18.63
C ARG A 201 -16.04 -8.07 -18.72
N ALA A 202 -16.95 -7.50 -17.93
CA ALA A 202 -18.38 -7.79 -18.01
C ALA A 202 -18.99 -7.28 -19.33
N ILE A 203 -18.59 -6.10 -19.79
CA ILE A 203 -19.01 -5.54 -21.08
C ILE A 203 -18.49 -6.39 -22.24
N ASP A 204 -17.23 -6.80 -22.24
CA ASP A 204 -16.66 -7.68 -23.28
C ASP A 204 -17.32 -9.05 -23.29
N LYS A 205 -17.59 -9.65 -22.12
CA LYS A 205 -18.34 -10.90 -22.01
C LYS A 205 -19.79 -10.76 -22.51
N SER A 206 -20.42 -9.61 -22.29
CA SER A 206 -21.77 -9.32 -22.81
C SER A 206 -21.78 -9.15 -24.33
N ARG A 207 -20.76 -8.47 -24.89
CA ARG A 207 -20.58 -8.29 -26.34
C ARG A 207 -20.30 -9.62 -27.04
N ALA A 208 -19.39 -10.43 -26.51
CA ALA A 208 -19.12 -11.77 -27.03
C ALA A 208 -20.36 -12.69 -26.99
N LYS A 209 -21.17 -12.61 -25.93
CA LYS A 209 -22.42 -13.37 -25.82
C LYS A 209 -23.49 -12.88 -26.80
N SER A 210 -23.51 -11.58 -27.11
CA SER A 210 -24.43 -11.00 -28.09
C SER A 210 -24.06 -11.40 -29.52
N GLU A 211 -22.77 -11.45 -29.87
CA GLU A 211 -22.31 -11.88 -31.20
C GLU A 211 -22.55 -13.37 -31.46
N ILE A 212 -22.38 -14.22 -30.44
CA ILE A 212 -22.70 -15.66 -30.53
C ILE A 212 -24.20 -15.88 -30.73
N LYS A 213 -25.06 -15.08 -30.07
CA LYS A 213 -26.52 -15.16 -30.24
C LYS A 213 -26.98 -14.69 -31.63
N THR A 214 -26.35 -13.66 -32.18
CA THR A 214 -26.65 -13.14 -33.53
C THR A 214 -26.18 -14.11 -34.62
N ARG A 215 -25.06 -14.81 -34.42
CA ARG A 215 -24.53 -15.81 -35.36
C ARG A 215 -25.28 -17.15 -35.28
N GLY A 216 -25.78 -17.54 -34.10
CA GLY A 216 -26.64 -18.72 -33.92
C GLY A 216 -28.09 -18.54 -34.37
N GLY A 217 -28.62 -17.31 -34.33
CA GLY A 217 -29.99 -17.00 -34.78
C GLY A 217 -30.19 -16.99 -36.30
N ASN A 218 -29.13 -16.72 -37.07
CA ASN A 218 -29.21 -16.63 -38.54
C ASN A 218 -29.13 -17.97 -39.28
N HIS A 219 -28.89 -19.09 -38.59
CA HIS A 219 -28.96 -20.43 -39.20
C HIS A 219 -30.31 -21.14 -38.99
N ALA A 220 -31.19 -20.63 -38.10
CA ALA A 220 -32.50 -21.24 -37.84
C ALA A 220 -33.64 -20.68 -38.72
N ARG A 221 -33.35 -19.78 -39.67
CA ARG A 221 -34.37 -19.08 -40.50
C ARG A 221 -34.24 -19.29 -42.01
N ARG A 222 -33.49 -20.30 -42.45
CA ARG A 222 -33.49 -20.77 -43.85
C ARG A 222 -33.91 -22.24 -43.87
N GLY A 223 -35.20 -22.47 -43.98
CA GLY A 223 -35.72 -23.83 -44.12
C GLY A 223 -37.20 -24.00 -43.87
N VAL A 224 -38.07 -23.07 -44.28
CA VAL A 224 -39.48 -23.36 -44.55
C VAL A 224 -39.98 -22.34 -45.58
N GLY A 225 -40.41 -22.82 -46.74
CA GLY A 225 -41.13 -22.05 -47.75
C GLY A 225 -40.57 -22.27 -49.15
N ASP A 226 -40.96 -23.39 -49.77
CA ASP A 226 -41.40 -23.46 -51.17
C ASP A 226 -41.83 -24.90 -51.45
N GLU A 227 -43.13 -25.16 -51.34
CA GLU A 227 -43.97 -26.03 -52.18
C GLU A 227 -45.44 -25.90 -51.75
#